data_AF-A0A0F8UAH9-F1
#
_entry.id   AF-A0A0F8UAH9-F1
#
_cell.length_a   1.000
_cell.length_b   1.000
_cell.length_c   1.000
_cell.angle_alpha   90.00
_cell.angle_beta   90.00
_cell.angle_gamma   90.00
#
_symmetry.space_group_name_H-M   'P 1'
#
loop_
_entity.id
_entity.type
_entity.pdbx_description
1 polymer ?
#
loop_
_entity_poly.entity_id
_entity_poly.type
_entity_poly.pdbx_seq_one_letter_code
_entity_poly.pdbx_strand_id
1 'polypeptide(L)'
;MAANMTACGLTPSLNNTLFSETADESSDAYRNVSLSSSWAWAAGQPQTPSTDVDTNERCAVMDLSSMGRWRSANCTEARHSACRVNNMPFTWTLSSNTYSYADAYTNGCGDSAPFSVPRTGLENTYLYRHLLSRPSDVIDPSSSDPLKHEVWIDFNSIDIHTCWVSGGPEAICPYRANPQKLERRTVIVSAIAGIVILIIFALTLFVKCNANRRNSRRNRRVIQGWEYEGVPS
;
A
#
# COMPACT_ATOMS: atom_id res chain seq x y z
N MET A 1 8.26 27.01 13.40
CA MET A 1 6.88 27.37 13.79
C MET A 1 5.84 26.35 13.32
N ALA A 2 5.80 25.97 12.03
CA ALA A 2 4.84 24.97 11.51
C ALA A 2 4.91 23.60 12.22
N ALA A 3 6.12 23.07 12.46
CA ALA A 3 6.31 21.76 13.10
C ALA A 3 5.69 21.65 14.52
N ASN A 4 5.58 22.76 15.26
CA ASN A 4 5.04 22.73 16.61
C ASN A 4 3.50 22.71 16.62
N MET A 5 2.86 23.21 15.56
CA MET A 5 1.39 23.21 15.40
C MET A 5 0.89 21.91 14.75
N THR A 6 1.68 21.31 13.87
CA THR A 6 1.36 19.99 13.25
C THR A 6 1.64 18.81 14.17
N ALA A 7 2.51 18.96 15.17
CA ALA A 7 2.84 17.93 16.15
C ALA A 7 1.63 17.47 17.01
N CYS A 8 0.54 18.25 17.07
CA CYS A 8 -0.68 17.87 17.78
C CYS A 8 -1.63 16.99 16.95
N GLY A 9 -1.20 16.48 15.79
CA GLY A 9 -2.05 15.63 14.93
C GLY A 9 -3.17 16.41 14.21
N LEU A 10 -3.08 17.74 14.19
CA LEU A 10 -3.96 18.60 13.43
C LEU A 10 -3.43 18.70 12.00
N THR A 11 -4.28 18.43 11.01
CA THR A 11 -3.97 18.72 9.61
C THR A 11 -3.90 20.24 9.45
N PRO A 12 -2.75 20.82 9.05
CA PRO A 12 -2.68 22.25 8.81
C PRO A 12 -3.52 22.57 7.57
N SER A 13 -4.65 23.24 7.75
CA SER A 13 -5.38 23.85 6.64
C SER A 13 -4.77 25.22 6.38
N LEU A 14 -4.19 25.39 5.21
CA LEU A 14 -3.60 26.65 4.80
C LEU A 14 -4.62 27.40 3.92
N ASN A 15 -5.30 28.39 4.49
CA ASN A 15 -6.30 29.19 3.77
C ASN A 15 -5.71 30.45 3.11
N ASN A 16 -4.50 30.85 3.52
CA ASN A 16 -3.82 32.07 3.06
C ASN A 16 -2.44 31.72 2.49
N THR A 17 -1.88 32.61 1.66
CA THR A 17 -0.51 32.50 1.17
C THR A 17 0.51 32.55 2.30
N LEU A 18 1.56 31.72 2.23
CA LEU A 18 2.65 31.74 3.22
C LEU A 18 3.55 32.93 2.92
N PHE A 19 3.80 33.79 3.92
CA PHE A 19 4.65 34.98 3.77
C PHE A 19 4.22 35.95 2.65
N SER A 20 2.94 35.94 2.28
CA SER A 20 2.38 36.70 1.14
C SER A 20 2.92 36.27 -0.23
N GLU A 21 3.59 35.11 -0.32
CA GLU A 21 4.08 34.51 -1.55
C GLU A 21 3.24 33.28 -1.88
N THR A 22 2.99 33.05 -3.17
CA THR A 22 2.30 31.85 -3.65
C THR A 22 3.26 30.67 -3.78
N ALA A 23 2.73 29.46 -3.88
CA ALA A 23 3.54 28.24 -3.90
C ALA A 23 4.41 28.09 -5.16
N ASP A 24 4.04 28.77 -6.25
CA ASP A 24 4.82 28.86 -7.50
C ASP A 24 6.00 29.82 -7.39
N GLU A 25 5.87 30.89 -6.58
CA GLU A 25 6.96 31.83 -6.29
C GLU A 25 7.93 31.26 -5.24
N SER A 26 7.40 30.56 -4.23
CA SER A 26 8.15 30.15 -3.03
C SER A 26 7.78 28.73 -2.57
N SER A 27 8.14 27.74 -3.38
CA SER A 27 7.77 26.33 -3.13
C SER A 27 8.32 25.75 -1.81
N ASP A 28 9.44 26.27 -1.31
CA ASP A 28 10.11 25.75 -0.12
C ASP A 28 9.29 25.91 1.17
N ALA A 29 8.60 27.04 1.34
CA ALA A 29 7.77 27.29 2.52
C ALA A 29 6.61 26.28 2.59
N TYR A 30 5.95 26.04 1.45
CA TYR A 30 4.85 25.08 1.32
C TYR A 30 5.33 23.64 1.46
N ARG A 31 6.51 23.31 0.90
CA ARG A 31 7.17 22.02 1.09
C ARG A 31 7.44 21.76 2.57
N ASN A 32 7.98 22.73 3.31
CA ASN A 32 8.25 22.59 4.74
C ASN A 32 6.97 22.39 5.56
N VAL A 33 5.87 23.08 5.23
CA VAL A 33 4.58 22.84 5.89
C VAL A 33 4.09 21.42 5.62
N SER A 34 4.17 20.97 4.36
CA SER A 34 3.76 19.62 3.97
C SER A 34 4.59 18.54 4.68
N LEU A 35 5.92 18.69 4.69
CA LEU A 35 6.84 17.78 5.40
C LEU A 35 6.60 17.80 6.92
N SER A 36 6.27 18.96 7.50
CA SER A 36 5.95 19.07 8.92
C SER A 36 4.63 18.41 9.30
N SER A 37 3.70 18.29 8.36
CA SER A 37 2.43 17.56 8.51
C SER A 37 2.56 16.06 8.21
N SER A 38 3.62 15.67 7.49
CA SER A 38 3.91 14.27 7.26
C SER A 38 4.20 13.59 8.58
N TRP A 39 3.64 12.41 8.75
CA TRP A 39 4.00 11.38 9.70
C TRP A 39 3.97 10.08 8.88
N ALA A 40 4.73 9.03 9.16
CA ALA A 40 5.55 8.77 10.32
C ALA A 40 7.05 8.62 10.03
N TRP A 41 7.39 8.22 8.81
CA TRP A 41 8.77 7.97 8.38
C TRP A 41 9.65 9.24 8.42
N ALA A 42 10.93 9.05 8.71
CA ALA A 42 11.96 10.07 8.56
C ALA A 42 12.21 10.37 7.08
N ALA A 43 12.89 11.48 6.80
CA ALA A 43 13.26 11.83 5.43
C ALA A 43 14.16 10.74 4.82
N GLY A 44 13.81 10.26 3.61
CA GLY A 44 14.54 9.18 2.94
C GLY A 44 14.22 7.77 3.44
N GLN A 45 13.22 7.62 4.32
CA GLN A 45 12.74 6.34 4.83
C GLN A 45 11.33 6.00 4.30
N PRO A 46 10.95 4.70 4.21
CA PRO A 46 11.81 3.54 4.41
C PRO A 46 12.90 3.44 3.33
N GLN A 47 14.08 2.91 3.65
CA GLN A 47 15.11 2.73 2.64
C GLN A 47 14.61 1.78 1.55
N THR A 48 14.74 2.20 0.30
CA THR A 48 14.55 1.29 -0.84
C THR A 48 15.73 0.33 -0.87
N PRO A 49 15.51 -0.99 -0.86
CA PRO A 49 16.60 -1.95 -0.98
C PRO A 49 17.37 -1.66 -2.27
N SER A 50 18.69 -1.47 -2.16
CA SER A 50 19.55 -1.40 -3.33
C SER A 50 19.61 -2.80 -3.95
N THR A 51 19.65 -2.88 -5.28
CA THR A 51 19.67 -4.16 -6.02
C THR A 51 20.88 -5.05 -5.70
N ASP A 52 21.91 -4.49 -5.05
CA ASP A 52 23.19 -5.16 -4.77
C ASP A 52 23.35 -5.64 -3.31
N VAL A 53 22.49 -5.22 -2.38
CA VAL A 53 22.58 -5.63 -0.98
C VAL A 53 21.18 -5.89 -0.45
N ASP A 54 20.90 -7.16 -0.14
CA ASP A 54 19.72 -7.52 0.63
C ASP A 54 19.91 -7.02 2.07
N THR A 55 19.61 -5.75 2.29
CA THR A 55 19.68 -5.16 3.62
C THR A 55 18.55 -5.77 4.45
N ASN A 56 18.89 -6.45 5.55
CA ASN A 56 17.94 -6.98 6.53
C ASN A 56 17.14 -5.88 7.29
N GLU A 57 17.18 -4.64 6.81
CA GLU A 57 16.44 -3.49 7.32
C GLU A 57 14.96 -3.54 6.94
N ARG A 58 14.27 -4.59 7.36
CA ARG A 58 12.86 -4.83 7.03
C ARG A 58 11.91 -4.59 8.20
N CYS A 59 12.41 -4.09 9.33
CA CYS A 59 11.63 -3.84 10.53
C CYS A 59 11.69 -2.36 10.89
N ALA A 60 10.56 -1.80 11.33
CA ALA A 60 10.48 -0.38 11.65
C ALA A 60 10.78 -0.14 13.12
N VAL A 61 11.57 0.90 13.38
CA VAL A 61 11.75 1.45 14.73
C VAL A 61 11.27 2.89 14.77
N MET A 62 10.77 3.31 15.93
CA MET A 62 10.68 4.72 16.27
C MET A 62 12.03 5.18 16.78
N ASP A 63 12.61 6.19 16.14
CA ASP A 63 13.88 6.80 16.52
C ASP A 63 13.64 8.12 17.27
N LEU A 64 14.10 8.17 18.53
CA LEU A 64 13.96 9.32 19.39
C LEU A 64 14.91 10.47 19.02
N SER A 65 16.06 10.18 18.41
CA SER A 65 16.99 11.19 17.91
C SER A 65 16.37 11.97 16.74
N SER A 66 15.49 11.32 15.98
CA SER A 66 14.73 11.89 14.87
C SER A 66 13.31 12.36 15.27
N MET A 67 13.13 12.86 16.50
CA MET A 67 11.82 13.37 16.99
C MET A 67 10.67 12.35 16.93
N GLY A 68 10.95 11.06 17.10
CA GLY A 68 9.94 10.00 17.05
C GLY A 68 9.51 9.62 15.63
N ARG A 69 10.32 9.94 14.62
CA ARG A 69 10.14 9.49 13.24
C ARG A 69 10.54 8.03 13.10
N TRP A 70 9.96 7.36 12.12
CA TRP A 70 10.24 5.96 11.86
C TRP A 70 11.42 5.80 10.91
N ARG A 71 12.19 4.74 11.11
CA ARG A 71 13.27 4.32 10.20
C ARG A 71 13.31 2.80 10.07
N SER A 72 13.83 2.31 8.95
CA SER A 72 14.13 0.89 8.77
C SER A 72 15.31 0.51 9.65
N ALA A 73 15.27 -0.68 10.24
CA ALA A 73 16.32 -1.25 11.07
C ALA A 73 16.40 -2.78 10.89
N ASN A 74 17.55 -3.35 11.22
CA ASN A 74 17.79 -4.77 11.08
C ASN A 74 16.96 -5.57 12.09
N CYS A 75 16.07 -6.43 11.59
CA CYS A 75 15.13 -7.22 12.38
C CYS A 75 15.79 -8.13 13.45
N THR A 76 17.08 -8.44 13.30
CA THR A 76 17.83 -9.28 14.25
C THR A 76 18.34 -8.52 15.48
N GLU A 77 18.29 -7.19 15.47
CA GLU A 77 18.80 -6.39 16.58
C GLU A 77 17.88 -6.48 17.81
N ALA A 78 18.49 -6.51 19.00
CA ALA A 78 17.75 -6.60 20.25
C ALA A 78 17.36 -5.21 20.74
N ARG A 79 16.06 -4.88 20.73
CA ARG A 79 15.54 -3.57 21.16
C ARG A 79 14.31 -3.73 22.02
N HIS A 80 13.97 -2.69 22.77
CA HIS A 80 12.70 -2.65 23.48
C HIS A 80 11.54 -2.56 22.47
N SER A 81 10.39 -3.13 22.82
CA SER A 81 9.18 -3.08 21.99
C SER A 81 8.09 -2.17 22.56
N ALA A 82 7.45 -1.40 21.68
CA ALA A 82 6.34 -0.52 22.02
C ALA A 82 5.04 -1.32 22.13
N CYS A 83 4.55 -1.45 23.35
CA CYS A 83 3.33 -2.16 23.69
C CYS A 83 2.18 -1.15 23.83
N ARG A 84 1.08 -1.31 23.08
CA ARG A 84 -0.08 -0.41 23.20
C ARG A 84 -1.11 -1.02 24.12
N VAL A 85 -1.53 -0.28 25.14
CA VAL A 85 -2.50 -0.80 26.12
C VAL A 85 -3.89 -0.83 25.49
N ASN A 86 -4.31 -2.02 25.04
CA ASN A 86 -5.59 -2.35 24.38
C ASN A 86 -6.49 -1.15 23.99
N ASN A 87 -7.65 -0.97 24.61
CA ASN A 87 -8.65 0.06 24.25
C ASN A 87 -8.21 1.51 24.53
N MET A 88 -6.92 1.76 24.81
CA MET A 88 -6.37 3.08 25.10
C MET A 88 -5.33 3.48 24.05
N PRO A 89 -5.74 4.13 22.94
CA PRO A 89 -4.85 4.40 21.79
C PRO A 89 -3.65 5.30 22.13
N PHE A 90 -3.75 6.10 23.18
CA PHE A 90 -2.72 7.03 23.62
C PHE A 90 -1.88 6.52 24.81
N THR A 91 -2.14 5.30 25.29
CA THR A 91 -1.43 4.71 26.42
C THR A 91 -0.49 3.63 25.92
N TRP A 92 0.80 3.83 26.19
CA TRP A 92 1.88 2.95 25.75
C TRP A 92 2.68 2.47 26.95
N THR A 93 3.24 1.28 26.82
CA THR A 93 4.23 0.71 27.73
C THR A 93 5.39 0.16 26.91
N LEU A 94 6.50 -0.09 27.58
CA LEU A 94 7.72 -0.64 26.98
C LEU A 94 7.96 -2.05 27.51
N SER A 95 8.49 -2.94 26.67
CA SER A 95 8.96 -4.25 27.14
C SER A 95 10.06 -4.11 28.20
N SER A 96 10.07 -5.01 29.18
CA SER A 96 11.09 -4.99 30.25
C SER A 96 12.50 -5.30 29.73
N ASN A 97 12.59 -6.23 28.78
CA ASN A 97 13.85 -6.62 28.14
C ASN A 97 13.85 -6.25 26.66
N THR A 98 15.04 -6.30 26.06
CA THR A 98 15.25 -6.13 24.63
C THR A 98 15.15 -7.47 23.89
N TYR A 99 14.55 -7.47 22.70
CA TYR A 99 14.31 -8.66 21.90
C TYR A 99 14.57 -8.37 20.41
N SER A 100 14.86 -9.42 19.63
CA SER A 100 14.76 -9.35 18.17
C SER A 100 13.31 -9.03 17.77
N TYR A 101 13.06 -8.56 16.54
CA TYR A 101 11.69 -8.22 16.13
C TYR A 101 10.72 -9.41 16.27
N ALA A 102 11.16 -10.62 15.87
CA ALA A 102 10.34 -11.82 15.95
C ALA A 102 10.06 -12.24 17.41
N ASP A 103 11.08 -12.18 18.27
CA ASP A 103 10.93 -12.51 19.69
C ASP A 103 10.15 -11.43 20.45
N ALA A 104 10.24 -10.16 20.04
CA ALA A 104 9.50 -9.05 20.61
C ALA A 104 7.99 -9.22 20.43
N TYR A 105 7.56 -9.78 19.29
CA TYR A 105 6.15 -10.02 19.01
C TYR A 105 5.54 -11.08 19.94
N THR A 106 6.31 -12.09 20.34
CA THR A 106 5.84 -13.20 21.18
C THR A 106 6.09 -12.97 22.67
N ASN A 107 7.24 -12.38 23.03
CA ASN A 107 7.72 -12.30 24.41
C ASN A 107 7.88 -10.87 24.94
N GLY A 108 7.89 -9.86 24.06
CA GLY A 108 8.18 -8.48 24.46
C GLY A 108 7.02 -7.82 25.21
N CYS A 109 5.80 -8.14 24.82
CA CYS A 109 4.57 -7.50 25.29
C CYS A 109 3.59 -8.55 25.83
N GLY A 110 2.75 -8.17 26.80
CA GLY A 110 1.71 -9.07 27.36
C GLY A 110 0.35 -8.90 26.69
N ASP A 111 -0.60 -9.80 26.99
CA ASP A 111 -1.94 -9.81 26.39
C ASP A 111 -2.76 -8.53 26.63
N SER A 112 -2.52 -7.84 27.76
CA SER A 112 -3.21 -6.60 28.10
C SER A 112 -2.68 -5.37 27.34
N ALA A 113 -1.48 -5.49 26.77
CA ALA A 113 -0.82 -4.44 26.00
C ALA A 113 0.03 -5.10 24.90
N PRO A 114 -0.57 -5.57 23.79
CA PRO A 114 0.16 -6.26 22.75
C PRO A 114 1.17 -5.35 22.05
N PHE A 115 2.18 -5.97 21.44
CA PHE A 115 3.12 -5.27 20.56
C PHE A 115 2.35 -4.59 19.42
N SER A 116 2.61 -3.30 19.19
CA SER A 116 1.75 -2.52 18.30
C SER A 116 2.48 -1.38 17.59
N VAL A 117 1.75 -0.72 16.68
CA VAL A 117 2.22 0.40 15.87
C VAL A 117 1.26 1.59 16.02
N PRO A 118 1.76 2.84 16.13
CA PRO A 118 0.90 4.02 16.15
C PRO A 118 0.11 4.15 14.85
N ARG A 119 -1.21 4.35 14.95
CA ARG A 119 -2.10 4.43 13.77
C ARG A 119 -2.36 5.84 13.29
N THR A 120 -1.97 6.84 14.08
CA THR A 120 -2.13 8.27 13.77
C THR A 120 -0.89 9.06 14.22
N GLY A 121 -0.70 10.25 13.66
CA GLY A 121 0.36 11.16 14.10
C GLY A 121 0.24 11.55 15.60
N LEU A 122 -0.99 11.60 16.13
CA LEU A 122 -1.22 11.86 17.55
C LEU A 122 -0.76 10.67 18.40
N GLU A 123 -1.16 9.43 18.04
CA GLU A 123 -0.67 8.22 18.72
C GLU A 123 0.86 8.13 18.72
N ASN A 124 1.49 8.49 17.58
CA ASN A 124 2.94 8.52 17.43
C ASN A 124 3.59 9.51 18.40
N THR A 125 2.98 10.70 18.53
CA THR A 125 3.43 11.74 19.45
C THR A 125 3.30 11.29 20.90
N TYR A 126 2.20 10.62 21.28
CA TYR A 126 2.04 10.07 22.62
C TYR A 126 3.08 9.00 22.95
N LEU A 127 3.37 8.08 22.01
CA LEU A 127 4.43 7.10 22.17
C LEU A 127 5.80 7.80 22.34
N TYR A 128 6.14 8.74 21.46
CA TYR A 128 7.39 9.50 21.55
C TYR A 128 7.53 10.22 22.90
N ARG A 129 6.48 10.89 23.38
CA ARG A 129 6.49 11.57 24.69
C ARG A 129 6.60 10.57 25.85
N HIS A 130 5.95 9.42 25.75
CA HIS A 130 6.08 8.35 26.73
C HIS A 130 7.53 7.86 26.81
N LEU A 131 8.19 7.63 25.67
CA LEU A 131 9.58 7.19 25.62
C LEU A 131 10.56 8.25 26.16
N LEU A 132 10.32 9.54 25.88
CA LEU A 132 11.10 10.64 26.48
C LEU A 132 10.95 10.74 28.00
N SER A 133 9.84 10.25 28.56
CA SER A 133 9.63 10.23 30.02
C SER A 133 10.31 9.06 30.72
N ARG A 134 10.89 8.12 29.95
CA ARG A 134 11.65 7.00 30.50
C ARG A 134 13.01 7.48 31.02
N PRO A 135 13.53 6.84 32.08
CA PRO A 135 14.85 7.19 32.58
C PRO A 135 15.94 6.82 31.56
N SER A 136 17.01 7.63 31.54
CA SER A 136 18.07 7.59 30.53
C SER A 136 18.90 6.31 30.53
N ASP A 137 18.85 5.54 31.61
CA ASP A 137 19.45 4.20 31.67
C ASP A 137 18.75 3.20 30.73
N VAL A 138 17.44 3.39 30.50
CA VAL A 138 16.64 2.56 29.59
C VAL A 138 16.64 3.15 28.18
N ILE A 139 16.22 4.41 28.03
CA ILE A 139 16.13 5.11 26.74
C ILE A 139 16.83 6.47 26.86
N ASP A 140 17.86 6.68 26.05
CA ASP A 140 18.62 7.93 25.98
C ASP A 140 18.62 8.48 24.54
N PRO A 141 17.79 9.50 24.24
CA PRO A 141 17.75 10.14 22.92
C PRO A 141 19.07 10.76 22.46
N SER A 142 19.98 11.05 23.39
CA SER A 142 21.28 11.67 23.11
C SER A 142 22.41 10.67 22.94
N SER A 143 22.16 9.39 23.20
CA SER A 143 23.12 8.32 23.01
C SER A 143 23.49 8.15 21.54
N SER A 144 24.76 7.83 21.27
CA SER A 144 25.21 7.41 19.94
C SER A 144 24.86 5.96 19.62
N ASP A 145 24.46 5.17 20.62
CA ASP A 145 24.05 3.77 20.45
C ASP A 145 22.58 3.71 19.99
N PRO A 146 22.30 3.19 18.78
CA PRO A 146 20.95 2.98 18.26
C PRO A 146 20.04 2.23 19.22
N LEU A 147 20.58 1.28 19.98
CA LEU A 147 19.82 0.45 20.92
C LEU A 147 19.25 1.25 22.11
N LYS A 148 19.80 2.43 22.38
CA LYS A 148 19.37 3.32 23.48
C LYS A 148 18.36 4.37 23.03
N HIS A 149 18.23 4.67 21.75
CA HIS A 149 17.29 5.69 21.27
C HIS A 149 16.26 5.19 20.26
N GLU A 150 16.18 3.88 20.02
CA GLU A 150 15.18 3.29 19.13
C GLU A 150 14.40 2.18 19.79
N VAL A 151 13.12 2.15 19.44
CA VAL A 151 12.16 1.20 19.97
C VAL A 151 11.43 0.53 18.82
N TRP A 152 11.28 -0.78 18.89
CA TRP A 152 10.49 -1.54 17.93
C TRP A 152 9.04 -1.06 17.95
N ILE A 153 8.46 -0.94 16.76
CA ILE A 153 7.02 -0.79 16.53
C ILE A 153 6.58 -1.94 15.63
N ASP A 154 5.35 -2.44 15.79
CA ASP A 154 4.88 -3.61 15.03
C ASP A 154 4.56 -3.25 13.57
N PHE A 155 5.62 -3.04 12.79
CA PHE A 155 5.56 -2.69 11.39
C PHE A 155 6.80 -3.19 10.66
N ASN A 156 6.62 -4.01 9.62
CA ASN A 156 7.71 -4.65 8.89
C ASN A 156 7.35 -4.89 7.42
N SER A 157 8.35 -5.17 6.60
CA SER A 157 8.25 -5.54 5.18
C SER A 157 8.90 -6.90 4.89
N ILE A 158 8.80 -7.84 5.83
CA ILE A 158 9.48 -9.14 5.75
C ILE A 158 8.95 -9.98 4.58
N ASP A 159 7.62 -10.10 4.41
CA ASP A 159 7.00 -10.88 3.32
C ASP A 159 7.34 -10.31 1.93
N ILE A 160 7.19 -8.99 1.75
CA ILE A 160 7.50 -8.29 0.51
C ILE A 160 8.16 -6.94 0.83
N HIS A 161 9.36 -6.70 0.27
CA HIS A 161 10.17 -5.51 0.53
C HIS A 161 9.44 -4.16 0.44
N THR A 162 8.50 -4.03 -0.50
CA THR A 162 7.77 -2.78 -0.76
C THR A 162 6.46 -2.69 0.02
N CYS A 163 6.11 -3.71 0.80
CA CYS A 163 4.84 -3.81 1.50
C CYS A 163 5.05 -3.82 3.01
N TRP A 164 4.86 -2.66 3.62
CA TRP A 164 4.94 -2.53 5.08
C TRP A 164 3.60 -2.87 5.72
N VAL A 165 3.61 -3.80 6.66
CA VAL A 165 2.43 -4.35 7.35
C VAL A 165 2.69 -4.53 8.84
N SER A 166 1.62 -4.49 9.62
CA SER A 166 1.60 -4.86 11.04
C SER A 166 1.06 -6.28 11.21
N GLY A 167 1.27 -6.88 12.39
CA GLY A 167 0.80 -8.24 12.70
C GLY A 167 1.93 -9.23 12.92
N GLY A 168 3.12 -8.76 13.29
CA GLY A 168 4.27 -9.60 13.61
C GLY A 168 5.08 -10.07 12.41
N PRO A 169 6.06 -10.96 12.65
CA PRO A 169 7.03 -11.40 11.64
C PRO A 169 6.42 -12.26 10.52
N GLU A 170 5.28 -12.90 10.78
CA GLU A 170 4.56 -13.76 9.81
C GLU A 170 3.43 -13.01 9.09
N ALA A 171 3.35 -11.69 9.25
CA ALA A 171 2.33 -10.88 8.59
C ALA A 171 2.46 -10.95 7.07
N ILE A 172 1.37 -11.33 6.40
CA ILE A 172 1.32 -11.44 4.94
C ILE A 172 0.88 -10.11 4.33
N CYS A 173 1.55 -9.67 3.28
CA CYS A 173 1.17 -8.48 2.54
C CYS A 173 -0.21 -8.63 1.87
N PRO A 174 -1.24 -7.85 2.27
CA PRO A 174 -2.58 -7.97 1.71
C PRO A 174 -2.65 -7.48 0.26
N TYR A 175 -1.67 -6.66 -0.16
CA TYR A 175 -1.57 -6.10 -1.50
C TYR A 175 -0.77 -6.98 -2.46
N ARG A 176 -0.38 -8.19 -2.04
CA ARG A 176 0.30 -9.15 -2.91
C ARG A 176 -0.60 -9.43 -4.12
N ALA A 177 -0.23 -8.86 -5.26
CA ALA A 177 -0.87 -9.17 -6.52
C ALA A 177 -0.71 -10.67 -6.74
N ASN A 178 -1.81 -11.43 -6.70
CA ASN A 178 -1.75 -12.83 -7.07
C ASN A 178 -1.61 -12.87 -8.60
N PRO A 179 -0.42 -13.22 -9.16
CA PRO A 179 -0.19 -13.18 -10.60
C PRO A 179 -1.22 -14.04 -11.34
N GLN A 180 -1.66 -15.15 -10.73
CA GLN A 180 -2.69 -16.03 -11.29
C GLN A 180 -4.06 -15.34 -11.40
N LYS A 181 -4.42 -14.42 -10.48
CA LYS A 181 -5.67 -13.65 -10.59
C LYS A 181 -5.59 -12.58 -11.68
N LEU A 182 -4.43 -11.92 -11.85
CA LEU A 182 -4.23 -10.96 -12.92
C LEU A 182 -4.25 -11.65 -14.30
N GLU A 183 -3.50 -12.74 -14.46
CA GLU A 183 -3.49 -13.52 -15.70
C GLU A 183 -4.87 -14.11 -16.01
N ARG A 184 -5.56 -14.68 -15.03
CA ARG A 184 -6.92 -15.19 -15.20
C ARG A 184 -7.90 -14.10 -15.64
N ARG A 185 -7.78 -12.87 -15.12
CA ARG A 185 -8.65 -11.75 -15.53
C ARG A 185 -8.37 -11.32 -16.97
N THR A 186 -7.10 -11.23 -17.35
CA THR A 186 -6.69 -10.87 -18.73
C THR A 186 -7.12 -11.94 -19.74
N VAL A 187 -6.97 -13.22 -19.41
CA VAL A 187 -7.36 -14.35 -20.28
C VAL A 187 -8.88 -14.48 -20.40
N ILE A 188 -9.64 -14.24 -19.33
CA ILE A 188 -11.11 -14.32 -19.38
C ILE A 188 -11.69 -13.22 -20.29
N VAL A 189 -11.15 -12.00 -20.23
CA VAL A 189 -11.66 -10.89 -21.05
C VAL A 189 -11.40 -11.13 -22.54
N SER A 190 -10.22 -11.61 -22.91
CA SER A 190 -9.91 -11.93 -24.30
C SER A 190 -10.71 -13.13 -24.83
N ALA A 191 -10.94 -14.16 -24.00
CA ALA A 191 -11.74 -15.32 -24.37
C ALA A 191 -13.22 -14.96 -24.62
N ILE A 192 -13.84 -14.15 -23.76
CA ILE A 192 -15.24 -13.71 -23.93
C ILE A 192 -15.38 -12.89 -25.22
N ALA A 193 -14.46 -11.95 -25.48
CA ALA A 193 -14.46 -11.17 -26.71
C ALA A 193 -14.37 -12.07 -27.95
N GLY A 194 -13.50 -13.08 -27.93
CA GLY A 194 -13.37 -14.06 -29.02
C GLY A 194 -14.65 -14.86 -29.26
N ILE A 195 -15.31 -15.33 -28.20
CA ILE A 195 -16.58 -16.07 -28.30
C ILE A 195 -17.68 -15.20 -28.91
N VAL A 196 -17.80 -13.93 -28.49
CA VAL A 196 -18.80 -13.00 -29.03
C VAL A 196 -18.58 -12.78 -30.53
N ILE A 197 -17.32 -12.57 -30.97
CA ILE A 197 -16.99 -12.41 -32.38
C ILE A 197 -17.32 -13.68 -33.18
N LEU A 198 -17.03 -14.86 -32.65
CA LEU A 198 -17.37 -16.14 -33.28
C LEU A 198 -18.88 -16.33 -33.44
N ILE A 199 -19.68 -15.96 -32.42
CA ILE A 199 -21.14 -16.04 -32.50
C ILE A 199 -21.67 -15.07 -33.56
N ILE A 200 -21.20 -13.82 -33.56
CA ILE A 200 -21.58 -12.82 -34.57
C ILE A 200 -21.22 -13.34 -35.97
N PHE A 201 -20.01 -13.88 -36.15
CA PHE A 201 -19.58 -14.44 -37.42
C PHE A 201 -20.48 -15.61 -37.87
N ALA A 202 -20.76 -16.56 -36.98
CA ALA A 202 -21.65 -17.68 -37.27
C ALA A 202 -23.05 -17.19 -37.68
N LEU A 203 -23.64 -16.24 -36.93
CA LEU A 203 -24.94 -15.65 -37.25
C LEU A 203 -24.92 -14.96 -38.63
N THR A 204 -23.87 -14.21 -38.95
CA THR A 204 -23.73 -13.57 -40.26
C THR A 204 -23.64 -14.58 -41.41
N LEU A 205 -22.95 -15.70 -41.20
CA LEU A 205 -22.91 -16.81 -42.16
C LEU A 205 -24.28 -17.47 -42.32
N PHE A 206 -24.98 -17.77 -41.24
CA PHE A 206 -26.32 -18.36 -41.31
C PHE A 206 -27.31 -17.45 -42.04
N VAL A 207 -27.28 -16.13 -41.77
CA VAL A 207 -28.12 -15.15 -42.47
C VAL A 207 -27.80 -15.10 -43.97
N LYS A 208 -26.51 -15.02 -44.36
CA LYS A 208 -26.11 -15.00 -45.77
C LYS A 208 -26.43 -16.32 -46.48
N CYS A 209 -26.15 -17.46 -45.86
CA CYS A 209 -26.48 -18.77 -46.41
C CYS A 209 -27.99 -18.96 -46.57
N ASN A 210 -28.80 -18.49 -45.62
CA ASN A 210 -30.26 -18.55 -45.73
C ASN A 210 -30.81 -17.59 -46.80
N ALA A 211 -30.29 -16.37 -46.88
CA ALA A 211 -30.63 -15.41 -47.93
C ALA A 211 -30.26 -15.95 -49.33
N ASN A 212 -29.06 -16.53 -49.48
CA ASN A 212 -28.61 -17.14 -50.72
C ASN A 212 -29.47 -18.37 -51.09
N ARG A 213 -29.80 -19.24 -50.11
CA ARG A 213 -30.71 -20.38 -50.32
C ARG A 213 -32.11 -19.91 -50.76
N ARG A 214 -32.63 -18.84 -50.16
CA ARG A 214 -33.94 -18.28 -50.51
C ARG A 214 -33.94 -17.64 -51.91
N ASN A 215 -32.91 -16.89 -52.26
CA ASN A 215 -32.76 -16.29 -53.59
C ASN A 215 -32.50 -17.33 -54.69
N SER A 216 -31.69 -18.35 -54.42
CA SER A 216 -31.46 -19.48 -55.33
C SER A 216 -32.77 -20.25 -55.61
N ARG A 217 -33.60 -20.50 -54.58
CA ARG A 217 -34.94 -21.09 -54.76
C ARG A 217 -35.90 -20.18 -55.53
N ARG A 218 -35.81 -18.86 -55.38
CA ARG A 218 -36.65 -17.90 -56.13
C ARG A 218 -36.26 -17.84 -57.61
N ASN A 219 -34.96 -17.78 -57.91
CA ASN A 219 -34.47 -17.80 -59.29
C ASN A 219 -34.77 -19.11 -60.02
N ARG A 220 -34.69 -20.27 -59.35
CA ARG A 220 -35.10 -21.55 -59.97
C ARG A 220 -36.57 -21.60 -60.37
N ARG A 221 -37.47 -20.94 -59.63
CA ARG A 221 -38.90 -20.86 -60.00
C ARG A 221 -39.17 -19.90 -61.16
N VAL A 222 -38.35 -18.85 -61.31
CA VAL A 222 -38.48 -17.88 -62.41
C VAL A 222 -37.98 -18.45 -63.74
N ILE A 223 -37.02 -19.38 -63.73
CA ILE A 223 -36.47 -19.98 -64.95
C ILE A 223 -37.40 -21.06 -65.55
N GLN A 224 -38.27 -21.70 -64.76
CA GLN A 224 -39.21 -22.72 -65.26
C GLN A 224 -40.52 -22.16 -65.86
N GLY A 225 -40.69 -20.84 -65.96
CA GLY A 225 -41.94 -20.20 -66.38
C GLY A 225 -41.92 -19.47 -67.72
N TRP A 226 -40.90 -19.65 -68.57
CA TRP A 226 -40.86 -19.07 -69.92
C TRP A 226 -41.34 -20.11 -70.93
N GLU A 227 -42.65 -20.23 -71.06
CA GLU A 227 -43.31 -21.00 -72.12
C GLU A 227 -43.32 -20.12 -73.38
N TYR A 228 -42.54 -20.50 -74.39
CA TYR A 228 -42.48 -19.83 -75.68
C TYR A 228 -43.67 -20.31 -76.51
N GLU A 229 -44.79 -19.60 -76.45
CA GLU A 229 -45.89 -19.77 -77.41
C GLU A 229 -45.40 -19.32 -78.78
N GLY A 230 -45.20 -20.30 -79.66
CA GLY A 230 -44.86 -20.08 -81.05
C GLY A 230 -45.99 -19.40 -81.80
N VAL A 231 -45.62 -18.56 -82.77
CA VAL A 231 -46.52 -18.09 -83.82
C VAL A 231 -45.92 -18.53 -85.16
N PRO A 232 -46.66 -19.23 -86.02
CA PRO A 232 -46.15 -19.67 -87.31
C PRO A 232 -46.35 -18.58 -88.36
N SER A 233 -45.31 -18.32 -89.15
CA SER A 233 -45.40 -17.77 -90.51
C SER A 233 -44.12 -18.07 -91.27
#